data_AF-A0A6H0KPD7-F1
#
_entry.id   AF-A0A6H0KPD7-F1
#
_cell.length_a   1.000
_cell.length_b   1.000
_cell.length_c   1.000
_cell.angle_alpha   90.00
_cell.angle_beta   90.00
_cell.angle_gamma   90.00
#
_symmetry.space_group_name_H-M   'P 1'
#
loop_
_entity.id
_entity.type
_entity.pdbx_description
1 polymer ?
#
loop_
_entity_poly.entity_id
_entity_poly.type
_entity_poly.pdbx_seq_one_letter_code
_entity_poly.pdbx_strand_id
1 'polypeptide(L)'
;MCKYAEIENIRLSNGKTIKQVNAEVSEEVERIYLEGWTKGIAIPFRDNKGNIYLANPDGSEDLVDFNRKERSYKVISRVADKGQGRYAYLLNK
;
A
#
# COMPACT_ATOMS: atom_id res chain seq x y z
N MET A 1 13.72 -11.02 -24.82
CA MET A 1 13.11 -10.34 -23.65
C MET A 1 12.96 -11.39 -22.57
N CYS A 2 13.61 -11.26 -21.41
CA CYS A 2 13.45 -12.23 -20.32
C CYS A 2 12.02 -12.18 -19.79
N LYS A 3 11.43 -13.33 -19.46
CA LYS A 3 10.12 -13.37 -18.80
C LYS A 3 10.28 -12.93 -17.35
N TYR A 4 9.25 -12.30 -16.77
CA TYR A 4 9.30 -11.86 -15.37
C TYR A 4 9.60 -13.02 -14.41
N ALA A 5 9.04 -14.21 -14.68
CA ALA A 5 9.33 -15.42 -13.90
C ALA A 5 10.81 -15.85 -13.96
N GLU A 6 11.53 -15.53 -15.03
CA GLU A 6 12.97 -15.79 -15.14
C GLU A 6 13.76 -14.76 -14.32
N ILE A 7 13.30 -13.51 -14.30
CA ILE A 7 13.87 -12.42 -13.50
C ILE A 7 13.73 -12.70 -12.00
N GLU A 8 12.55 -13.15 -11.55
CA GLU A 8 12.28 -13.45 -10.14
C GLU A 8 13.28 -14.43 -9.50
N ASN A 9 13.83 -15.34 -10.29
CA ASN A 9 14.79 -16.36 -9.85
C ASN A 9 16.25 -15.90 -9.88
N ILE A 10 16.54 -14.69 -10.37
CA ILE A 10 17.90 -14.12 -10.38
C ILE A 10 18.37 -13.94 -8.93
N ARG A 11 19.55 -14.48 -8.60
CA ARG A 11 20.23 -14.25 -7.33
C ARG A 11 20.98 -12.93 -7.34
N LEU A 12 20.77 -12.13 -6.29
CA LEU A 12 21.45 -10.88 -6.04
C LEU A 12 22.73 -11.12 -5.20
N SER A 13 23.55 -10.09 -5.05
CA SER A 13 24.82 -10.15 -4.29
C SER A 13 24.65 -10.52 -2.81
N ASN A 14 23.45 -10.32 -2.25
CA ASN A 14 23.09 -10.71 -0.88
C ASN A 14 22.71 -12.20 -0.76
N GLY A 15 22.84 -13.00 -1.84
CA GLY A 15 22.51 -14.43 -1.86
C GLY A 15 21.03 -14.76 -2.02
N LYS A 16 20.14 -13.76 -1.99
CA LYS A 16 18.69 -13.92 -2.14
C LYS A 16 18.28 -13.78 -3.59
N THR A 17 17.18 -14.42 -3.96
CA THR A 17 16.52 -14.19 -5.26
C THR A 17 15.72 -12.89 -5.24
N ILE A 18 15.45 -12.32 -6.41
CA ILE A 18 14.55 -11.15 -6.54
C ILE A 18 13.19 -11.44 -5.90
N LYS A 19 12.65 -12.64 -6.08
CA LYS A 19 11.40 -13.07 -5.44
C LYS A 19 11.46 -13.00 -3.92
N GLN A 20 12.53 -13.51 -3.31
CA GLN A 20 12.72 -13.46 -1.85
C GLN A 20 12.83 -12.02 -1.34
N VAL A 21 13.60 -11.17 -2.03
CA VAL A 21 13.70 -9.76 -1.65
C VAL A 21 12.35 -9.05 -1.78
N ASN A 22 11.59 -9.30 -2.84
CA ASN A 22 10.25 -8.71 -3.00
C ASN A 22 9.30 -9.18 -1.90
N ALA A 23 9.35 -10.45 -1.50
CA ALA A 23 8.54 -10.96 -0.39
C ALA A 23 8.90 -10.27 0.94
N GLU A 24 10.19 -10.17 1.27
CA GLU A 24 10.67 -9.49 2.48
C GLU A 24 10.30 -8.00 2.50
N VAL A 25 10.45 -7.32 1.37
CA VAL A 25 10.04 -5.91 1.22
C VAL A 25 8.52 -5.79 1.37
N SER A 26 7.73 -6.72 0.83
CA SER A 26 6.28 -6.71 0.99
C SER A 26 5.88 -6.84 2.46
N GLU A 27 6.49 -7.78 3.19
CA GLU A 27 6.25 -7.98 4.62
C GLU A 27 6.64 -6.73 5.45
N GLU A 28 7.76 -6.12 5.12
CA GLU A 28 8.23 -4.88 5.75
C GLU A 28 7.25 -3.73 5.55
N VAL A 29 6.79 -3.53 4.31
CA VAL A 29 5.84 -2.47 3.95
C VAL A 29 4.51 -2.67 4.67
N GLU A 30 3.99 -3.91 4.69
CA GLU A 30 2.75 -4.22 5.40
C GLU A 30 2.88 -3.99 6.91
N ARG A 31 4.03 -4.30 7.52
CA ARG A 31 4.30 -3.97 8.92
C ARG A 31 4.27 -2.46 9.17
N ILE A 32 4.90 -1.67 8.30
CA ILE A 32 4.90 -0.20 8.40
C ILE A 32 3.46 0.34 8.30
N TYR A 33 2.62 -0.23 7.42
CA TYR A 33 1.22 0.18 7.29
C TYR A 33 0.43 -0.11 8.56
N LEU A 34 0.56 -1.33 9.11
CA LEU A 34 -0.06 -1.69 10.39
C LEU A 34 0.40 -0.78 11.52
N GLU A 35 1.69 -0.48 11.63
CA GLU A 35 2.22 0.45 12.62
C GLU A 35 1.61 1.86 12.45
N GLY A 36 1.51 2.36 11.22
CA GLY A 36 0.83 3.62 10.91
C GLY A 36 -0.63 3.63 11.37
N TRP A 37 -1.36 2.54 11.09
CA TRP A 37 -2.75 2.38 11.52
C TRP A 37 -2.91 2.38 13.04
N THR A 38 -2.00 1.77 13.81
CA THR A 38 -2.05 1.86 15.29
C THR A 38 -1.92 3.29 15.81
N LYS A 39 -1.34 4.20 15.01
CA LYS A 39 -1.17 5.62 15.31
C LYS A 39 -2.29 6.48 14.69
N GLY A 40 -3.30 5.87 14.08
CA GLY A 40 -4.40 6.57 13.41
C GLY A 40 -4.05 7.18 12.05
N ILE A 41 -2.91 6.80 11.46
CA ILE A 41 -2.42 7.37 10.20
C ILE A 41 -3.00 6.56 9.03
N ALA A 42 -3.79 7.19 8.18
CA ALA A 42 -4.24 6.57 6.93
C ALA A 42 -3.11 6.48 5.90
N ILE A 43 -3.05 5.39 5.14
CA ILE A 43 -1.98 5.12 4.17
C ILE A 43 -2.42 5.61 2.79
N PRO A 44 -1.70 6.56 2.16
CA PRO A 44 -2.03 7.03 0.83
C PRO A 44 -1.60 6.03 -0.24
N PHE A 45 -2.46 5.77 -1.22
CA PHE A 45 -2.10 5.05 -2.43
C PHE A 45 -2.73 5.69 -3.67
N ARG A 46 -2.18 5.38 -4.85
CA ARG A 46 -2.58 5.98 -6.11
C ARG A 46 -3.02 4.91 -7.10
N ASP A 47 -4.09 5.18 -7.85
CA ASP A 47 -4.50 4.31 -8.96
C ASP A 47 -3.78 4.67 -10.28
N ASN A 48 -4.02 3.88 -11.33
CA ASN A 48 -3.40 4.08 -12.64
C ASN A 48 -3.84 5.38 -13.34
N LYS A 49 -4.92 6.02 -12.87
CA LYS A 49 -5.43 7.30 -13.38
C LYS A 49 -4.88 8.49 -12.59
N GLY A 50 -4.14 8.25 -11.52
CA GLY A 50 -3.55 9.28 -10.68
C GLY A 50 -4.41 9.71 -9.50
N ASN A 51 -5.59 9.12 -9.30
CA ASN A 51 -6.43 9.42 -8.14
C ASN A 51 -5.77 8.93 -6.87
N ILE A 52 -5.91 9.69 -5.78
CA ILE A 52 -5.31 9.40 -4.48
C ILE A 52 -6.39 8.92 -3.54
N TYR A 53 -6.10 7.82 -2.85
CA TYR A 53 -6.96 7.23 -1.85
C TYR A 53 -6.23 7.15 -0.52
N LEU A 54 -6.98 7.21 0.57
CA LEU A 54 -6.49 6.95 1.92
C LEU A 54 -7.07 5.62 2.40
N ALA A 55 -6.19 4.66 2.67
CA ALA A 55 -6.56 3.42 3.34
C ALA A 55 -6.55 3.64 4.85
N ASN A 56 -7.75 3.67 5.43
CA ASN A 56 -7.96 4.04 6.83
C ASN A 56 -7.67 2.85 7.77
N PRO A 57 -7.39 3.12 9.06
CA PRO A 57 -7.09 2.08 10.04
C PRO A 57 -8.18 1.02 10.26
N ASP A 58 -9.44 1.36 9.97
CA ASP A 58 -10.57 0.43 10.06
C ASP A 58 -10.78 -0.39 8.77
N GLY A 59 -9.90 -0.23 7.79
CA GLY A 59 -9.98 -0.87 6.49
C GLY A 59 -11.00 -0.24 5.54
N SER A 60 -11.57 0.92 5.87
CA SER A 60 -12.31 1.74 4.90
C SER A 60 -11.37 2.48 3.96
N GLU A 61 -11.90 2.99 2.84
CA GLU A 61 -11.11 3.78 1.88
C GLU A 61 -11.83 5.04 1.47
N ASP A 62 -11.09 6.15 1.51
CA ASP A 62 -11.58 7.45 1.10
C ASP A 62 -10.83 7.92 -0.15
N LEU A 63 -11.56 8.32 -1.19
CA LEU A 63 -11.01 9.07 -2.32
C LEU A 63 -10.79 10.52 -1.86
N VAL A 64 -9.59 11.05 -2.12
CA VAL A 64 -9.22 12.40 -1.68
C VAL A 64 -8.68 13.27 -2.80
N ASP A 65 -8.94 14.57 -2.68
CA ASP A 65 -8.19 15.61 -3.39
C ASP A 65 -7.02 16.07 -2.50
N PHE A 66 -5.80 16.05 -3.03
CA PHE A 66 -4.59 16.39 -2.26
C PHE A 66 -3.97 17.69 -2.77
N ASN A 67 -3.96 18.72 -1.92
CA ASN A 67 -3.28 19.97 -2.19
C ASN A 67 -1.84 19.92 -1.65
N ARG A 68 -0.88 19.73 -2.57
CA ARG A 68 0.55 19.66 -2.22
C ARG A 68 1.10 20.96 -1.64
N LYS A 69 0.56 22.13 -2.04
CA LYS A 69 1.05 23.44 -1.57
C LYS A 69 0.73 23.65 -0.11
N GLU A 70 -0.50 23.29 0.27
CA GLU A 70 -1.01 23.44 1.63
C GLU A 70 -0.72 22.22 2.52
N ARG A 71 -0.26 21.11 1.92
CA ARG A 71 -0.07 19.81 2.59
C ARG A 71 -1.37 19.34 3.26
N SER A 72 -2.49 19.62 2.60
CA SER A 72 -3.84 19.29 3.06
C SER A 72 -4.51 18.34 2.08
N TYR A 73 -5.53 17.63 2.55
CA TYR A 73 -6.40 16.85 1.69
C TYR A 73 -7.87 17.12 2.04
N LYS A 74 -8.74 16.91 1.05
CA LYS A 74 -10.18 16.91 1.21
C LYS A 74 -10.73 15.56 0.81
N VAL A 75 -11.52 14.95 1.68
CA VAL A 75 -12.27 13.74 1.34
C VAL A 75 -13.35 14.08 0.32
N ILE A 76 -13.32 13.40 -0.83
CA ILE A 76 -14.32 13.52 -1.89
C ILE A 76 -15.46 12.55 -1.62
N SER A 77 -15.14 11.28 -1.36
CA SER A 77 -16.12 10.23 -1.07
C SER A 77 -15.46 9.05 -0.36
N ARG A 78 -16.28 8.29 0.37
CA ARG A 78 -15.93 6.93 0.81
C ARG A 78 -16.18 5.97 -0.34
N VAL A 79 -15.15 5.21 -0.73
CA VAL A 79 -15.21 4.25 -1.86
C VAL A 79 -15.23 2.80 -1.40
N ALA A 80 -14.85 2.54 -0.14
CA ALA A 80 -15.03 1.24 0.50
C ALA A 80 -15.41 1.45 1.97
N ASP A 81 -16.36 0.65 2.44
CA ASP A 81 -16.75 0.64 3.85
C ASP A 81 -15.70 -0.07 4.72
N LYS A 82 -15.91 0.01 6.03
CA LYS A 82 -15.06 -0.64 7.04
C LYS A 82 -14.77 -2.10 6.66
N GLY A 83 -13.50 -2.47 6.63
CA GLY A 83 -13.04 -3.82 6.32
C GLY A 83 -13.18 -4.25 4.85
N GLN A 84 -13.54 -3.34 3.93
CA GLN A 84 -13.75 -3.66 2.51
C GLN A 84 -12.72 -3.03 1.57
N GLY A 85 -11.81 -2.21 2.10
CA GLY A 85 -10.73 -1.58 1.34
C GLY A 85 -9.69 -2.54 0.79
N ARG A 86 -8.90 -2.06 -0.18
CA ARG A 86 -7.77 -2.75 -0.80
C ARG A 86 -6.80 -3.35 0.21
N TYR A 87 -6.52 -2.64 1.30
CA TYR A 87 -5.59 -3.10 2.34
C TYR A 87 -6.30 -3.73 3.55
N ALA A 88 -7.63 -3.88 3.52
CA ALA A 88 -8.39 -4.44 4.64
C ALA A 88 -7.99 -5.90 4.97
N TYR A 89 -7.39 -6.63 4.02
CA TYR A 89 -6.84 -7.96 4.28
C TYR A 89 -5.77 -7.97 5.38
N LEU A 90 -5.09 -6.84 5.64
CA LEU A 90 -4.10 -6.70 6.69
C LEU A 90 -4.71 -6.74 8.10
N LEU A 91 -6.01 -6.46 8.25
CA LEU A 91 -6.69 -6.51 9.55
C LEU A 91 -6.88 -7.93 10.08
N ASN A 92 -6.80 -8.93 9.20
CA ASN A 92 -7.04 -10.34 9.52
C ASN A 92 -5.76 -11.18 9.46
N LYS A 93 -4.59 -10.53 9.52
CA LYS A 93 -3.29 -11.22 9.58
C LYS A 93 -2.96 -11.71 10.99
#